data_AF-A0A6G4UX92-F1
#
_entry.id   AF-A0A6G4UX92-F1
#
_cell.length_a   1.000
_cell.length_b   1.000
_cell.length_c   1.000
_cell.angle_alpha   90.00
_cell.angle_beta   90.00
_cell.angle_gamma   90.00
#
_symmetry.space_group_name_H-M   'P 1'
#
loop_
_entity.id
_entity.type
_entity.pdbx_description
1 polymer ?
#
loop_
_entity_poly.entity_id
_entity_poly.type
_entity_poly.pdbx_seq_one_letter_code
_entity_poly.pdbx_strand_id
1 'polypeptide(L)'
;MARRGGCLINGCLTVLVLALVVVIGVMAWIGTRGWRYENQARDDLKASVDRTRAALARAAADGILLGTEIDRAVVGFTKSRPEVRRQARTVTVTMRLSASVGAWFVGAGDAAGCYRFETVPSAGSPSVSVREVPERTCLDRSPWPDRKPAEVADDVVVELRAAVARDGVEGAGTAHVWQTSGIRIEDRETVSGQLTTLAWLHGGTGFGSKVCYEFRVTQSSVTAELLKPDGCYRIERERYAQAEKARRAELEAGAENVERRMEDALDDGRLTDAEMQVALALPTPDGMGGETTGAPVDRLESVERSPTEVTVVARVQTVGAMWCYEFRAHLPTEAVTRHYLENGCSL
;
A
#
# COMPACT_ATOMS: atom_id res chain seq x y z
N MET A 1 -8.83 45.73 76.75
CA MET A 1 -9.57 44.69 76.02
C MET A 1 -9.28 44.84 74.53
N ALA A 2 -8.53 43.90 73.98
CA ALA A 2 -8.08 43.93 72.58
C ALA A 2 -9.23 43.52 71.65
N ARG A 3 -9.68 44.45 70.79
CA ARG A 3 -10.48 44.10 69.61
C ARG A 3 -9.56 43.62 68.51
N ARG A 4 -9.11 42.36 68.60
CA ARG A 4 -8.57 41.59 67.46
C ARG A 4 -9.75 40.85 66.83
N GLY A 5 -10.24 41.32 65.70
CA GLY A 5 -11.35 40.65 64.99
C GLY A 5 -11.64 41.19 63.60
N GLY A 6 -10.68 41.85 62.94
CA GLY A 6 -10.92 42.57 61.67
C GLY A 6 -10.31 41.95 60.40
N CYS A 7 -9.40 40.97 60.50
CA CYS A 7 -8.67 40.49 59.31
C CYS A 7 -9.26 39.25 58.62
N LEU A 8 -10.03 38.41 59.33
CA LEU A 8 -10.57 37.15 58.76
C LEU A 8 -11.80 37.38 57.87
N ILE A 9 -12.65 38.36 58.21
CA ILE A 9 -13.90 38.61 57.48
C ILE A 9 -13.63 39.31 56.15
N ASN A 10 -12.75 40.33 56.13
CA ASN A 10 -12.37 40.99 54.89
C ASN A 10 -11.59 40.05 53.96
N GLY A 11 -10.62 39.27 54.48
CA GLY A 11 -9.88 38.31 53.65
C GLY A 11 -10.77 37.23 53.02
N CYS A 12 -11.69 36.66 53.80
CA CYS A 12 -12.61 35.62 53.31
C CYS A 12 -13.59 36.17 52.25
N LEU A 13 -14.10 37.38 52.47
CA LEU A 13 -15.03 38.01 51.53
C LEU A 13 -14.32 38.38 50.21
N THR A 14 -13.07 38.85 50.26
CA THR A 14 -12.28 39.10 49.03
C THR A 14 -12.00 37.82 48.25
N VAL A 15 -11.68 36.70 48.93
CA VAL A 15 -11.46 35.41 48.27
C VAL A 15 -12.75 34.88 47.64
N LEU A 16 -13.89 35.01 48.32
CA LEU A 16 -15.20 34.61 47.77
C LEU A 16 -15.61 35.46 46.56
N VAL A 17 -15.39 36.78 46.62
CA VAL A 17 -15.65 37.67 45.47
C VAL A 17 -14.72 37.34 44.30
N LEU A 18 -13.43 37.11 44.56
CA LEU A 18 -12.47 36.72 43.51
C LEU A 18 -12.85 35.36 42.90
N ALA A 19 -13.20 34.37 43.72
CA ALA A 19 -13.66 33.06 43.27
C ALA A 19 -14.93 33.18 42.43
N LEU A 20 -15.89 34.02 42.84
CA LEU A 20 -17.12 34.27 42.09
C LEU A 20 -16.82 34.93 40.74
N VAL A 21 -15.94 35.94 40.68
CA VAL A 21 -15.54 36.58 39.42
C VAL A 21 -14.85 35.58 38.49
N VAL A 22 -13.99 34.71 39.02
CA VAL A 22 -13.35 33.64 38.25
C VAL A 22 -14.40 32.67 37.71
N VAL A 23 -15.36 32.22 38.53
CA VAL A 23 -16.43 31.31 38.10
C VAL A 23 -17.31 31.95 37.03
N ILE A 24 -17.72 33.22 37.20
CA ILE A 24 -18.51 33.95 36.21
C ILE A 24 -17.72 34.16 34.91
N GLY A 25 -16.43 34.51 35.01
CA GLY A 25 -15.55 34.66 33.86
C GLY A 25 -15.37 33.35 33.09
N VAL A 26 -15.21 32.23 33.79
CA VAL A 26 -15.15 30.88 33.21
C VAL A 26 -16.49 30.50 32.59
N MET A 27 -17.62 30.75 33.25
CA MET A 27 -18.97 30.48 32.72
C MET A 27 -19.28 31.29 31.46
N ALA A 28 -18.94 32.58 31.43
CA ALA A 28 -19.12 33.44 30.25
C ALA A 28 -18.19 33.02 29.10
N TRP A 29 -16.97 32.59 29.41
CA TRP A 29 -16.03 32.05 28.43
C TRP A 29 -16.50 30.70 27.87
N ILE A 30 -17.05 29.81 28.69
CA ILE A 30 -17.67 28.55 28.24
C ILE A 30 -18.91 28.85 27.38
N GLY A 31 -19.77 29.79 27.79
CA GLY A 31 -20.98 30.17 27.04
C GLY A 31 -20.68 30.80 25.67
N THR A 32 -19.61 31.58 25.55
CA THR A 32 -19.21 32.20 24.27
C THR A 32 -18.43 31.26 23.34
N ARG A 33 -17.88 30.16 23.86
CA ARG A 33 -17.15 29.14 23.07
C ARG A 33 -18.07 28.32 22.16
N GLY A 34 -19.24 27.91 22.64
CA GLY A 34 -20.19 27.12 21.84
C GLY A 34 -20.60 27.80 20.54
N TRP A 35 -20.96 29.09 20.61
CA TRP A 35 -21.33 29.90 19.45
C TRP A 35 -20.19 30.08 18.44
N ARG A 36 -18.94 30.21 18.91
CA ARG A 36 -17.77 30.30 18.03
C ARG A 36 -17.54 29.00 17.26
N TYR A 37 -17.61 27.85 17.94
CA TYR A 37 -17.40 26.56 17.29
C TYR A 37 -18.51 26.23 16.29
N GLU A 38 -19.78 26.58 16.60
CA GLU A 38 -20.88 26.36 15.66
C GLU A 38 -20.74 27.24 14.40
N ASN A 39 -20.38 28.52 14.55
CA ASN A 39 -20.13 29.38 13.38
C ASN A 39 -18.93 28.88 12.57
N GLN A 40 -17.85 28.48 13.24
CA GLN A 40 -16.68 27.94 12.55
C GLN A 40 -17.02 26.65 11.81
N ALA A 41 -17.84 25.75 12.40
CA ALA A 41 -18.31 24.55 11.72
C ALA A 41 -19.15 24.88 10.48
N ARG A 42 -19.99 25.92 10.54
CA ARG A 42 -20.76 26.40 9.37
C ARG A 42 -19.86 26.98 8.28
N ASP A 43 -18.83 27.73 8.66
CA ASP A 43 -17.84 28.27 7.72
C ASP A 43 -17.03 27.14 7.06
N ASP A 44 -16.58 26.15 7.83
CA ASP A 44 -15.88 24.96 7.32
C ASP A 44 -16.79 24.11 6.42
N LEU A 45 -18.09 24.01 6.75
CA LEU A 45 -19.08 23.35 5.90
C LEU A 45 -19.21 24.09 4.56
N LYS A 46 -19.33 25.42 4.58
CA LYS A 46 -19.38 26.24 3.36
C LYS A 46 -18.12 26.08 2.52
N ALA A 47 -16.95 26.11 3.15
CA ALA A 47 -15.67 25.87 2.47
C ALA A 47 -15.59 24.44 1.87
N SER A 48 -16.17 23.45 2.53
CA SER A 48 -16.28 22.08 2.01
C SER A 48 -17.18 22.01 0.76
N VAL A 49 -18.33 22.69 0.79
CA VAL A 49 -19.25 22.80 -0.36
C VAL A 49 -18.53 23.47 -1.55
N ASP A 50 -17.84 24.59 -1.32
CA ASP A 50 -17.13 25.31 -2.37
C ASP A 50 -15.96 24.50 -2.95
N ARG A 51 -15.22 23.76 -2.11
CA ARG A 51 -14.18 22.83 -2.57
C ARG A 51 -14.74 21.71 -3.43
N THR A 52 -15.86 21.11 -3.02
CA THR A 52 -16.55 20.05 -3.78
C THR A 52 -17.02 20.59 -5.12
N ARG A 53 -17.64 21.78 -5.15
CA ARG A 53 -18.06 22.47 -6.37
C ARG A 53 -16.89 22.69 -7.33
N ALA A 54 -15.77 23.22 -6.82
CA ALA A 54 -14.57 23.47 -7.63
C ALA A 54 -13.91 22.18 -8.12
N ALA A 55 -13.94 21.10 -7.32
CA ALA A 55 -13.44 19.79 -7.73
C ALA A 55 -14.29 19.17 -8.84
N LEU A 56 -15.63 19.21 -8.72
CA LEU A 56 -16.55 18.76 -9.76
C LEU A 56 -16.40 19.56 -11.05
N ALA A 57 -16.18 20.88 -10.95
CA ALA A 57 -15.94 21.73 -12.11
C ALA A 57 -14.64 21.32 -12.81
N ARG A 58 -13.55 21.11 -12.07
CA ARG A 58 -12.27 20.65 -12.65
C ARG A 58 -12.38 19.28 -13.29
N ALA A 59 -13.07 18.33 -12.64
CA ALA A 59 -13.32 17.01 -13.19
C ALA A 59 -14.13 17.08 -14.50
N ALA A 60 -15.12 17.97 -14.58
CA ALA A 60 -15.99 18.09 -15.74
C ALA A 60 -15.39 18.90 -16.91
N ALA A 61 -14.13 19.36 -16.79
CA ALA A 61 -13.51 20.31 -17.71
C ALA A 61 -13.08 19.71 -19.05
N ASP A 62 -12.99 18.38 -19.16
CA ASP A 62 -12.71 17.66 -20.41
C ASP A 62 -13.98 17.36 -21.22
N GLY A 63 -15.15 17.75 -20.70
CA GLY A 63 -16.45 17.53 -21.35
C GLY A 63 -17.15 16.23 -20.94
N ILE A 64 -16.53 15.43 -20.08
CA ILE A 64 -17.12 14.23 -19.47
C ILE A 64 -16.98 14.37 -17.95
N LEU A 65 -17.80 13.66 -17.18
CA LEU A 65 -17.62 13.58 -15.73
C LEU A 65 -17.81 12.13 -15.33
N LEU A 66 -16.72 11.42 -15.09
CA LEU A 66 -16.71 9.99 -14.78
C LEU A 66 -17.14 9.75 -13.34
N GLY A 67 -17.61 8.54 -13.04
CA GLY A 67 -18.01 8.20 -11.67
C GLY A 67 -16.81 8.26 -10.71
N THR A 68 -15.65 7.79 -11.16
CA THR A 68 -14.39 7.76 -10.38
C THR A 68 -13.90 9.18 -10.07
N GLU A 69 -14.12 10.13 -10.98
CA GLU A 69 -13.84 11.54 -10.76
C GLU A 69 -14.80 12.16 -9.74
N ILE A 70 -16.08 11.79 -9.77
CA ILE A 70 -17.05 12.19 -8.75
C ILE A 70 -16.63 11.62 -7.38
N ASP A 71 -16.28 10.34 -7.33
CA ASP A 71 -15.81 9.67 -6.11
C ASP A 71 -14.60 10.42 -5.49
N ARG A 72 -13.67 10.93 -6.33
CA ARG A 72 -12.52 11.73 -5.88
C ARG A 72 -12.86 13.20 -5.58
N ALA A 73 -13.83 13.80 -6.28
CA ALA A 73 -14.25 15.18 -6.04
C ALA A 73 -15.03 15.34 -4.73
N VAL A 74 -15.63 14.25 -4.25
CA VAL A 74 -16.64 14.21 -3.20
C VAL A 74 -16.07 13.74 -1.85
N VAL A 75 -14.76 13.91 -1.62
CA VAL A 75 -14.09 13.45 -0.41
C VAL A 75 -14.51 14.30 0.80
N GLY A 76 -15.39 13.74 1.64
CA GLY A 76 -15.81 14.28 2.92
C GLY A 76 -15.79 13.22 4.02
N PHE A 77 -15.60 13.63 5.27
CA PHE A 77 -15.39 12.79 6.47
C PHE A 77 -16.55 11.87 6.88
N THR A 78 -17.55 11.63 6.02
CA THR A 78 -18.73 10.82 6.38
C THR A 78 -18.99 9.68 5.42
N LYS A 79 -19.45 8.55 6.00
CA LYS A 79 -19.63 7.24 5.36
C LYS A 79 -20.68 7.18 4.24
N SER A 80 -21.41 8.26 3.96
CA SER A 80 -22.47 8.26 2.95
C SER A 80 -21.93 8.70 1.59
N ARG A 81 -21.73 7.74 0.66
CA ARG A 81 -21.41 8.04 -0.74
C ARG A 81 -22.50 8.94 -1.38
N PRO A 82 -22.13 9.79 -2.37
CA PRO A 82 -23.09 10.62 -3.07
C PRO A 82 -24.07 9.79 -3.90
N GLU A 83 -25.31 10.28 -4.03
CA GLU A 83 -26.23 9.80 -5.07
C GLU A 83 -25.88 10.52 -6.37
N VAL A 84 -25.64 9.75 -7.44
CA VAL A 84 -25.34 10.29 -8.77
C VAL A 84 -26.48 9.95 -9.72
N ARG A 85 -27.08 10.98 -10.33
CA ARG A 85 -28.06 10.83 -11.41
C ARG A 85 -27.53 11.49 -12.67
N ARG A 86 -27.62 10.79 -13.79
CA ARG A 86 -27.22 11.31 -15.10
C ARG A 86 -28.48 11.48 -15.95
N GLN A 87 -28.75 12.69 -16.41
CA GLN A 87 -29.90 13.00 -17.28
C GLN A 87 -29.43 13.90 -18.41
N ALA A 88 -29.53 13.41 -19.65
CA ALA A 88 -28.97 14.07 -20.83
C ALA A 88 -27.50 14.48 -20.60
N ARG A 89 -27.19 15.78 -20.67
CA ARG A 89 -25.84 16.33 -20.42
C ARG A 89 -25.61 16.82 -18.98
N THR A 90 -26.56 16.60 -18.08
CA THR A 90 -26.47 17.04 -16.69
C THR A 90 -26.18 15.86 -15.78
N VAL A 91 -25.17 16.03 -14.92
CA VAL A 91 -24.83 15.10 -13.85
C VAL A 91 -25.20 15.75 -12.52
N THR A 92 -26.15 15.14 -11.82
CA THR A 92 -26.63 15.59 -10.53
C THR A 92 -26.03 14.74 -9.43
N VAL A 93 -25.24 15.36 -8.55
CA VAL A 93 -24.61 14.73 -7.39
C VAL A 93 -25.30 15.23 -6.13
N THR A 94 -25.97 14.36 -5.39
CA THR A 94 -26.64 14.71 -4.13
C THR A 94 -25.93 14.05 -2.95
N MET A 95 -25.52 14.81 -1.95
CA MET A 95 -24.74 14.28 -0.84
C MET A 95 -24.90 15.05 0.47
N ARG A 96 -24.61 14.36 1.57
CA ARG A 96 -24.51 14.98 2.88
C ARG A 96 -23.09 15.45 3.10
N LEU A 97 -22.92 16.72 3.45
CA LEU A 97 -21.65 17.26 3.90
C LEU A 97 -21.78 17.64 5.37
N SER A 98 -20.69 17.47 6.11
CA SER A 98 -20.59 17.91 7.49
C SER A 98 -19.20 18.43 7.80
N ALA A 99 -19.13 19.36 8.75
CA ALA A 99 -17.89 19.84 9.34
C ALA A 99 -18.06 19.84 10.85
N SER A 100 -17.00 19.45 11.55
CA SER A 100 -16.93 19.44 13.00
C SER A 100 -15.68 20.20 13.45
N VAL A 101 -15.84 21.03 14.47
CA VAL A 101 -14.79 21.87 15.02
C VAL A 101 -14.70 21.65 16.52
N GLY A 102 -13.48 21.44 17.02
CA GLY A 102 -13.21 21.18 18.43
C GLY A 102 -12.93 19.71 18.73
N ALA A 103 -12.50 19.44 19.96
CA ALA A 103 -12.29 18.09 20.47
C ALA A 103 -13.36 17.77 21.51
N TRP A 104 -13.68 16.49 21.69
CA TRP A 104 -14.75 16.01 22.59
C TRP A 104 -14.68 16.56 24.03
N PHE A 105 -13.51 17.00 24.49
CA PHE A 105 -13.30 17.56 25.84
C PHE A 105 -13.42 19.09 25.96
N VAL A 106 -13.41 19.86 24.87
CA VAL A 106 -13.22 21.33 24.90
C VAL A 106 -14.41 22.11 24.34
N GLY A 107 -15.53 21.40 24.10
CA GLY A 107 -16.67 21.87 23.32
C GLY A 107 -16.49 21.53 21.84
N ALA A 108 -17.57 21.08 21.21
CA ALA A 108 -17.62 20.76 19.79
C ALA A 108 -18.74 21.57 19.14
N GLY A 109 -18.50 22.05 17.93
CA GLY A 109 -19.51 22.59 17.03
C GLY A 109 -19.59 21.67 15.82
N ASP A 110 -20.82 21.29 15.45
CA ASP A 110 -21.07 20.47 14.27
C ASP A 110 -22.03 21.21 13.35
N ALA A 111 -21.73 21.19 12.06
CA ALA A 111 -22.64 21.66 11.02
C ALA A 111 -22.77 20.56 9.97
N ALA A 112 -23.99 20.30 9.52
CA ALA A 112 -24.25 19.37 8.42
C ALA A 112 -25.36 19.90 7.53
N GLY A 113 -25.33 19.50 6.26
CA GLY A 113 -26.34 19.85 5.28
C GLY A 113 -26.40 18.83 4.14
N CYS A 114 -27.55 18.75 3.47
CA CYS A 114 -27.72 17.94 2.27
C CYS A 114 -27.63 18.86 1.04
N TYR A 115 -26.67 18.62 0.16
CA TYR A 115 -26.39 19.47 -0.99
C TYR A 115 -26.59 18.72 -2.29
N ARG A 116 -27.13 19.42 -3.28
CA ARG A 116 -27.24 18.96 -4.66
C ARG A 116 -26.37 19.84 -5.56
N PHE A 117 -25.45 19.19 -6.24
CA PHE A 117 -24.59 19.77 -7.27
C PHE A 117 -25.13 19.34 -8.63
N GLU A 118 -25.44 20.31 -9.50
CA GLU A 118 -25.81 20.03 -10.89
C GLU A 118 -24.65 20.50 -11.77
N THR A 119 -23.97 19.53 -12.37
CA THR A 119 -22.83 19.73 -13.23
C THR A 119 -23.23 19.51 -14.69
N VAL A 120 -22.90 20.47 -15.55
CA VAL A 120 -22.96 20.31 -17.01
C VAL A 120 -21.52 20.25 -17.52
N PRO A 121 -21.02 19.06 -17.85
CA PRO A 121 -19.67 18.91 -18.41
C PRO A 121 -19.55 19.62 -19.74
N SER A 122 -18.43 20.33 -19.92
CA SER A 122 -18.10 21.03 -21.16
C SER A 122 -16.61 21.26 -21.23
N ALA A 123 -16.02 21.03 -22.40
CA ALA A 123 -14.62 21.33 -22.64
C ALA A 123 -14.33 22.81 -22.34
N GLY A 124 -13.47 23.07 -21.34
CA GLY A 124 -12.96 24.41 -20.99
C GLY A 124 -13.90 25.35 -20.23
N SER A 125 -15.21 25.07 -20.13
CA SER A 125 -16.16 25.92 -19.38
C SER A 125 -17.31 25.11 -18.76
N PRO A 126 -17.02 24.15 -17.86
CA PRO A 126 -18.05 23.41 -17.16
C PRO A 126 -18.82 24.30 -16.19
N SER A 127 -20.14 24.11 -16.10
CA SER A 127 -20.97 24.83 -15.13
C SER A 127 -21.36 23.91 -13.99
N VAL A 128 -21.11 24.33 -12.74
CA VAL A 128 -21.57 23.63 -11.54
C VAL A 128 -22.44 24.58 -10.72
N SER A 129 -23.73 24.26 -10.60
CA SER A 129 -24.64 24.91 -9.67
C SER A 129 -24.74 24.08 -8.38
N VAL A 130 -24.92 24.75 -7.24
CA VAL A 130 -25.08 24.08 -5.94
C VAL A 130 -26.27 24.66 -5.21
N ARG A 131 -27.05 23.80 -4.59
CA ARG A 131 -28.13 24.20 -3.67
C ARG A 131 -28.25 23.22 -2.51
N GLU A 132 -28.61 23.74 -1.36
CA GLU A 132 -29.05 22.92 -0.23
C GLU A 132 -30.45 22.35 -0.51
N VAL A 133 -30.68 21.11 -0.11
CA VAL A 133 -31.95 20.39 -0.29
C VAL A 133 -32.38 19.76 1.04
N PRO A 134 -33.67 19.38 1.22
CA PRO A 134 -34.13 18.80 2.47
C PRO A 134 -33.32 17.57 2.88
N GLU A 135 -32.96 17.46 4.16
CA GLU A 135 -32.07 16.41 4.69
C GLU A 135 -32.53 14.99 4.33
N ARG A 136 -33.84 14.74 4.29
CA ARG A 136 -34.43 13.45 3.89
C ARG A 136 -33.95 12.95 2.52
N THR A 137 -33.62 13.87 1.60
CA THR A 137 -33.04 13.55 0.28
C THR A 137 -31.69 12.83 0.41
N CYS A 138 -30.99 13.00 1.53
CA CYS A 138 -29.75 12.32 1.85
C CYS A 138 -29.92 11.08 2.75
N LEU A 139 -31.10 10.84 3.33
CA LEU A 139 -31.34 9.79 4.32
C LEU A 139 -31.92 8.48 3.73
N ASP A 140 -32.65 8.54 2.61
CA ASP A 140 -33.29 7.36 1.97
C ASP A 140 -32.31 6.44 1.21
N ARG A 141 -31.11 6.22 1.74
CA ARG A 141 -30.01 5.59 0.99
C ARG A 141 -29.80 4.13 1.37
N SER A 142 -29.60 3.31 0.33
CA SER A 142 -29.17 1.92 0.47
C SER A 142 -27.88 1.85 1.32
N PRO A 143 -27.81 0.95 2.31
CA PRO A 143 -26.59 0.70 3.08
C PRO A 143 -25.47 0.02 2.26
N TRP A 144 -25.73 -0.33 0.99
CA TRP A 144 -24.80 -1.01 0.09
C TRP A 144 -24.26 -0.01 -0.93
N PRO A 145 -23.05 0.56 -0.69
CA PRO A 145 -22.70 1.88 -1.21
C PRO A 145 -21.71 1.85 -2.37
N ASP A 146 -21.31 0.68 -2.86
CA ASP A 146 -20.25 0.62 -3.86
C ASP A 146 -20.82 0.41 -5.27
N ARG A 147 -20.38 1.27 -6.19
CA ARG A 147 -20.58 1.11 -7.62
C ARG A 147 -20.18 -0.29 -8.05
N LYS A 148 -20.83 -0.82 -9.09
CA LYS A 148 -20.47 -2.14 -9.60
C LYS A 148 -19.01 -2.09 -10.06
N PRO A 149 -18.19 -3.09 -9.71
CA PRO A 149 -16.78 -3.09 -10.11
C PRO A 149 -16.55 -2.93 -11.60
N ALA A 150 -17.46 -3.47 -12.44
CA ALA A 150 -17.40 -3.31 -13.89
C ALA A 150 -17.51 -1.83 -14.32
N GLU A 151 -18.40 -1.05 -13.70
CA GLU A 151 -18.53 0.39 -13.98
C GLU A 151 -17.27 1.15 -13.55
N VAL A 152 -16.62 0.72 -12.47
CA VAL A 152 -15.34 1.30 -12.02
C VAL A 152 -14.22 0.96 -13.00
N ALA A 153 -14.18 -0.28 -13.50
CA ALA A 153 -13.21 -0.72 -14.49
C ALA A 153 -13.33 0.06 -15.81
N ASP A 154 -14.56 0.32 -16.28
CA ASP A 154 -14.81 1.11 -17.49
C ASP A 154 -14.29 2.55 -17.33
N ASP A 155 -14.57 3.20 -16.21
CA ASP A 155 -14.06 4.53 -15.90
C ASP A 155 -12.51 4.54 -15.84
N VAL A 156 -11.91 3.52 -15.20
CA VAL A 156 -10.44 3.35 -15.16
C VAL A 156 -9.87 3.28 -16.56
N VAL A 157 -10.47 2.49 -17.45
CA VAL A 157 -10.02 2.39 -18.84
C VAL A 157 -10.06 3.75 -19.54
N VAL A 158 -11.13 4.55 -19.36
CA VAL A 158 -11.24 5.89 -19.96
C VAL A 158 -10.15 6.82 -19.41
N GLU A 159 -9.96 6.86 -18.09
CA GLU A 159 -8.94 7.72 -17.47
C GLU A 159 -7.52 7.32 -17.88
N LEU A 160 -7.22 6.02 -17.96
CA LEU A 160 -5.91 5.54 -18.39
C LEU A 160 -5.64 5.87 -19.86
N ARG A 161 -6.65 5.79 -20.75
CA ARG A 161 -6.49 6.25 -22.15
C ARG A 161 -6.14 7.73 -22.22
N ALA A 162 -6.82 8.56 -21.42
CA ALA A 162 -6.52 9.98 -21.35
C ALA A 162 -5.12 10.24 -20.78
N ALA A 163 -4.67 9.47 -19.79
CA ALA A 163 -3.32 9.55 -19.24
C ALA A 163 -2.24 9.14 -20.26
N VAL A 164 -2.46 8.05 -21.01
CA VAL A 164 -1.57 7.63 -22.10
C VAL A 164 -1.45 8.70 -23.18
N ALA A 165 -2.56 9.32 -23.55
CA ALA A 165 -2.57 10.38 -24.57
C ALA A 165 -1.78 11.62 -24.15
N ARG A 166 -1.66 11.89 -22.84
CA ARG A 166 -0.92 13.05 -22.31
C ARG A 166 0.56 12.75 -22.08
N ASP A 167 0.84 11.67 -21.36
CA ASP A 167 2.16 11.43 -20.76
C ASP A 167 2.68 10.01 -21.06
N GLY A 168 2.07 9.31 -22.03
CA GLY A 168 2.43 7.95 -22.41
C GLY A 168 2.11 6.90 -21.33
N VAL A 169 2.71 5.72 -21.48
CA VAL A 169 2.45 4.57 -20.61
C VAL A 169 2.85 4.84 -19.15
N GLU A 170 3.88 5.66 -18.92
CA GLU A 170 4.30 6.08 -17.57
C GLU A 170 3.22 6.94 -16.89
N GLY A 171 2.57 7.84 -17.63
CA GLY A 171 1.43 8.63 -17.14
C GLY A 171 0.26 7.78 -16.67
N ALA A 172 -0.01 6.66 -17.34
CA ALA A 172 -1.02 5.71 -16.89
C ALA A 172 -0.66 5.06 -15.55
N GLY A 173 0.64 4.87 -15.27
CA GLY A 173 1.12 4.34 -13.99
C GLY A 173 0.89 5.29 -12.80
N THR A 174 0.92 6.60 -13.04
CA THR A 174 0.76 7.63 -12.00
C THR A 174 -0.61 8.31 -12.03
N ALA A 175 -1.52 7.85 -12.88
CA ALA A 175 -2.85 8.42 -13.05
C ALA A 175 -3.64 8.51 -11.73
N HIS A 176 -4.36 9.62 -11.54
CA HIS A 176 -5.17 9.87 -10.34
C HIS A 176 -6.27 8.83 -10.10
N VAL A 177 -6.66 8.07 -11.13
CA VAL A 177 -7.67 7.01 -10.98
C VAL A 177 -7.30 5.99 -9.92
N TRP A 178 -6.01 5.71 -9.75
CA TRP A 178 -5.51 4.78 -8.74
C TRP A 178 -5.74 5.23 -7.30
N GLN A 179 -6.03 6.52 -7.08
CA GLN A 179 -6.35 7.10 -5.77
C GLN A 179 -7.86 7.08 -5.47
N THR A 180 -8.67 6.51 -6.37
CA THR A 180 -10.12 6.45 -6.20
C THR A 180 -10.49 5.47 -5.09
N SER A 181 -11.38 5.90 -4.18
CA SER A 181 -11.87 5.04 -3.09
C SER A 181 -12.51 3.77 -3.63
N GLY A 182 -12.08 2.62 -3.08
CA GLY A 182 -12.49 1.29 -3.53
C GLY A 182 -11.61 0.69 -4.62
N ILE A 183 -10.53 1.35 -5.03
CA ILE A 183 -9.48 0.77 -5.87
C ILE A 183 -8.25 0.50 -5.00
N ARG A 184 -7.77 -0.75 -5.00
CA ARG A 184 -6.54 -1.15 -4.32
C ARG A 184 -5.62 -1.86 -5.30
N ILE A 185 -4.50 -1.25 -5.63
CA ILE A 185 -3.47 -1.89 -6.44
C ILE A 185 -2.85 -3.03 -5.63
N GLU A 186 -2.80 -4.22 -6.22
CA GLU A 186 -2.11 -5.37 -5.65
C GLU A 186 -0.68 -5.43 -6.19
N ASP A 187 -0.53 -5.36 -7.51
CA ASP A 187 0.78 -5.36 -8.15
C ASP A 187 0.75 -4.57 -9.46
N ARG A 188 1.94 -4.20 -9.91
CA ARG A 188 2.18 -3.51 -11.16
C ARG A 188 3.51 -3.93 -11.74
N GLU A 189 3.54 -4.07 -13.05
CA GLU A 189 4.78 -4.27 -13.81
C GLU A 189 4.74 -3.50 -15.11
N THR A 190 5.93 -3.13 -15.60
CA THR A 190 6.10 -2.56 -16.92
C THR A 190 7.12 -3.41 -17.66
N VAL A 191 6.69 -4.09 -18.72
CA VAL A 191 7.55 -4.97 -19.53
C VAL A 191 7.37 -4.61 -21.00
N SER A 192 8.47 -4.37 -21.70
CA SER A 192 8.47 -4.09 -23.16
C SER A 192 7.49 -2.98 -23.59
N GLY A 193 7.37 -1.91 -22.79
CA GLY A 193 6.48 -0.79 -23.08
C GLY A 193 4.99 -1.04 -22.79
N GLN A 194 4.64 -2.16 -22.16
CA GLN A 194 3.30 -2.43 -21.66
C GLN A 194 3.30 -2.33 -20.13
N LEU A 195 2.40 -1.51 -19.59
CA LEU A 195 2.07 -1.46 -18.18
C LEU A 195 0.92 -2.44 -17.89
N THR A 196 1.15 -3.37 -16.97
CA THR A 196 0.12 -4.26 -16.42
C THR A 196 -0.11 -3.87 -14.98
N THR A 197 -1.36 -3.57 -14.60
CA THR A 197 -1.75 -3.29 -13.21
C THR A 197 -2.82 -4.28 -12.76
N LEU A 198 -2.54 -5.01 -11.68
CA LEU A 198 -3.50 -5.87 -11.00
C LEU A 198 -4.12 -5.08 -9.85
N ALA A 199 -5.44 -4.92 -9.87
CA ALA A 199 -6.15 -4.13 -8.87
C ALA A 199 -7.42 -4.80 -8.39
N TRP A 200 -7.66 -4.69 -7.08
CA TRP A 200 -8.92 -5.02 -6.47
C TRP A 200 -9.87 -3.84 -6.56
N LEU A 201 -11.04 -4.09 -7.14
CA LEU A 201 -12.14 -3.15 -7.18
C LEU A 201 -13.20 -3.60 -6.16
N HIS A 202 -13.48 -2.73 -5.20
CA HIS A 202 -14.51 -2.92 -4.20
C HIS A 202 -15.84 -2.43 -4.76
N GLY A 203 -16.87 -3.30 -4.75
CA GLY A 203 -18.15 -3.04 -5.41
C GLY A 203 -19.22 -4.07 -5.12
N GLY A 204 -20.47 -3.62 -4.95
CA GLY A 204 -21.65 -4.49 -4.99
C GLY A 204 -22.53 -4.58 -3.73
N THR A 205 -23.65 -5.29 -3.89
CA THR A 205 -24.64 -5.63 -2.86
C THR A 205 -24.16 -6.83 -2.04
N GLY A 206 -23.23 -6.61 -1.13
CA GLY A 206 -22.73 -7.64 -0.22
C GLY A 206 -21.56 -7.12 0.62
N PHE A 207 -21.38 -7.66 1.83
CA PHE A 207 -20.27 -7.23 2.70
C PHE A 207 -18.94 -7.65 2.07
N GLY A 208 -18.17 -6.69 1.58
CA GLY A 208 -16.75 -6.88 1.26
C GLY A 208 -16.44 -7.61 -0.06
N SER A 209 -17.37 -7.68 -1.01
CA SER A 209 -17.05 -8.25 -2.33
C SER A 209 -16.04 -7.37 -3.07
N LYS A 210 -14.81 -7.86 -3.17
CA LYS A 210 -13.78 -7.34 -4.05
C LYS A 210 -13.62 -8.27 -5.24
N VAL A 211 -13.39 -7.70 -6.42
CA VAL A 211 -13.08 -8.46 -7.63
C VAL A 211 -11.76 -7.98 -8.20
N CYS A 212 -11.00 -8.91 -8.77
CA CYS A 212 -9.70 -8.61 -9.33
C CYS A 212 -9.84 -8.20 -10.80
N TYR A 213 -9.23 -7.09 -11.19
CA TYR A 213 -9.08 -6.69 -12.58
C TYR A 213 -7.61 -6.58 -12.95
N GLU A 214 -7.30 -7.00 -14.18
CA GLU A 214 -6.05 -6.72 -14.84
C GLU A 214 -6.25 -5.60 -15.87
N PHE A 215 -5.53 -4.50 -15.68
CA PHE A 215 -5.49 -3.40 -16.62
C PHE A 215 -4.20 -3.49 -17.42
N ARG A 216 -4.31 -3.68 -18.73
CA ARG A 216 -3.16 -3.66 -19.65
C ARG A 216 -3.18 -2.36 -20.43
N VAL A 217 -2.05 -1.68 -20.43
CA VAL A 217 -1.86 -0.38 -21.06
C VAL A 217 -0.65 -0.43 -21.97
N THR A 218 -0.87 -0.11 -23.24
CA THR A 218 0.19 0.16 -24.23
C THR A 218 0.00 1.57 -24.78
N GLN A 219 0.91 2.04 -25.63
CA GLN A 219 0.73 3.33 -26.32
C GLN A 219 -0.56 3.41 -27.15
N SER A 220 -1.04 2.28 -27.67
CA SER A 220 -2.19 2.23 -28.59
C SER A 220 -3.45 1.62 -27.99
N SER A 221 -3.39 0.97 -26.83
CA SER A 221 -4.51 0.23 -26.26
C SER A 221 -4.56 0.28 -24.75
N VAL A 222 -5.79 0.29 -24.22
CA VAL A 222 -6.08 0.12 -22.80
C VAL A 222 -7.24 -0.86 -22.68
N THR A 223 -7.01 -1.95 -21.96
CA THR A 223 -7.99 -3.02 -21.72
C THR A 223 -8.11 -3.32 -20.24
N ALA A 224 -9.29 -3.77 -19.83
CA ALA A 224 -9.54 -4.30 -18.49
C ALA A 224 -10.10 -5.73 -18.62
N GLU A 225 -9.53 -6.65 -17.86
CA GLU A 225 -9.96 -8.06 -17.82
C GLU A 225 -10.31 -8.43 -16.38
N LEU A 226 -11.52 -8.99 -16.18
CA LEU A 226 -11.93 -9.53 -14.90
C LEU A 226 -11.21 -10.87 -14.66
N LEU A 227 -10.45 -10.96 -13.57
CA LEU A 227 -9.73 -12.16 -13.18
C LEU A 227 -10.44 -12.91 -12.05
N LYS A 228 -10.13 -14.21 -11.94
CA LYS A 228 -10.38 -14.97 -10.71
C LYS A 228 -9.55 -14.37 -9.56
N PRO A 229 -9.97 -14.53 -8.29
CA PRO A 229 -9.26 -13.96 -7.14
C PRO A 229 -7.75 -14.27 -7.11
N ASP A 230 -7.35 -15.50 -7.40
CA ASP A 230 -5.95 -15.92 -7.43
C ASP A 230 -5.13 -15.24 -8.53
N GLY A 231 -5.78 -14.67 -9.55
CA GLY A 231 -5.13 -13.94 -10.64
C GLY A 231 -4.47 -12.65 -10.16
N CYS A 232 -4.96 -12.04 -9.08
CA CYS A 232 -4.38 -10.79 -8.56
C CYS A 232 -2.97 -10.96 -7.95
N TYR A 233 -2.58 -12.19 -7.63
CA TYR A 233 -1.26 -12.53 -7.09
C TYR A 233 -0.35 -13.20 -8.14
N ARG A 234 -0.75 -13.17 -9.42
CA ARG A 234 0.01 -13.84 -10.49
C ARG A 234 1.43 -13.28 -10.63
N ILE A 235 1.57 -11.95 -10.73
CA ILE A 235 2.87 -11.29 -10.91
C ILE A 235 3.79 -11.57 -9.72
N GLU A 236 3.28 -11.43 -8.51
CA GLU A 236 4.00 -11.77 -7.28
C GLU A 236 4.51 -13.23 -7.31
N ARG A 237 3.65 -14.20 -7.65
CA ARG A 237 4.06 -15.61 -7.78
C ARG A 237 5.13 -15.83 -8.85
N GLU A 238 5.01 -15.17 -10.00
CA GLU A 238 6.00 -15.26 -11.08
C GLU A 238 7.35 -14.70 -10.62
N ARG A 239 7.37 -13.56 -9.91
CA ARG A 239 8.60 -12.99 -9.33
C ARG A 239 9.22 -13.92 -8.28
N TYR A 240 8.41 -14.49 -7.39
CA TYR A 240 8.90 -15.47 -6.41
C TYR A 240 9.49 -16.71 -7.08
N ALA A 241 8.84 -17.24 -8.12
CA ALA A 241 9.34 -18.39 -8.86
C ALA A 241 10.66 -18.07 -9.60
N GLN A 242 10.77 -16.87 -10.19
CA GLN A 242 12.02 -16.43 -10.83
C GLN A 242 13.14 -16.24 -9.81
N ALA A 243 12.86 -15.63 -8.66
CA ALA A 243 13.83 -15.44 -7.59
C ALA A 243 14.30 -16.78 -7.01
N GLU A 244 13.40 -17.75 -6.88
CA GLU A 244 13.75 -19.11 -6.44
C GLU A 244 14.62 -19.83 -7.49
N LYS A 245 14.29 -19.70 -8.78
CA LYS A 245 15.11 -20.24 -9.87
C LYS A 245 16.51 -19.61 -9.91
N ALA A 246 16.60 -18.30 -9.68
CA ALA A 246 17.88 -17.60 -9.63
C ALA A 246 18.72 -18.07 -8.42
N ARG A 247 18.13 -18.16 -7.23
CA ARG A 247 18.78 -18.69 -6.02
C ARG A 247 19.27 -20.12 -6.22
N ARG A 248 18.47 -20.98 -6.86
CA ARG A 248 18.86 -22.34 -7.26
C ARG A 248 20.08 -22.32 -8.18
N ALA A 249 20.09 -21.49 -9.22
CA ALA A 249 21.19 -21.40 -10.15
C ALA A 249 22.50 -20.91 -9.49
N GLU A 250 22.41 -19.97 -8.55
CA GLU A 250 23.56 -19.51 -7.76
C GLU A 250 24.12 -20.63 -6.87
N LEU A 251 23.27 -21.41 -6.22
CA LEU A 251 23.69 -22.56 -5.40
C LEU A 251 24.32 -23.67 -6.27
N GLU A 252 23.75 -23.96 -7.43
CA GLU A 252 24.30 -24.94 -8.39
C GLU A 252 25.67 -24.46 -8.92
N ALA A 253 25.84 -23.17 -9.22
CA ALA A 253 27.13 -22.61 -9.62
C ALA A 253 28.17 -22.63 -8.49
N GLY A 254 27.75 -22.34 -7.25
CA GLY A 254 28.59 -22.44 -6.07
C GLY A 254 29.09 -23.87 -5.84
N ALA A 255 28.20 -24.85 -5.95
CA ALA A 255 28.58 -26.26 -5.82
C ALA A 255 29.45 -26.75 -7.00
N GLU A 256 29.28 -26.22 -8.22
CA GLU A 256 30.12 -26.58 -9.37
C GLU A 256 31.56 -26.05 -9.20
N ASN A 257 31.70 -24.87 -8.60
CA ASN A 257 33.00 -24.32 -8.23
C ASN A 257 33.72 -25.21 -7.19
N VAL A 258 32.98 -25.75 -6.22
CA VAL A 258 33.52 -26.72 -5.25
C VAL A 258 33.97 -28.01 -5.93
N GLU A 259 33.12 -28.58 -6.79
CA GLU A 259 33.42 -29.78 -7.58
C GLU A 259 34.72 -29.60 -8.38
N ARG A 260 34.82 -28.51 -9.15
CA ARG A 260 36.02 -28.20 -9.95
C ARG A 260 37.28 -28.04 -9.10
N ARG A 261 37.19 -27.39 -7.93
CA ARG A 261 38.34 -27.26 -7.02
C ARG A 261 38.76 -28.58 -6.40
N MET A 262 37.82 -29.48 -6.17
CA MET A 262 38.13 -30.84 -5.70
C MET A 262 38.77 -31.67 -6.80
N GLU A 263 38.36 -31.51 -8.07
CA GLU A 263 39.02 -32.11 -9.24
C GLU A 263 40.46 -31.59 -9.37
N ASP A 264 40.65 -30.27 -9.35
CA ASP A 264 42.00 -29.66 -9.43
C ASP A 264 42.93 -30.19 -8.30
N ALA A 265 42.41 -30.32 -7.07
CA ALA A 265 43.17 -30.85 -5.94
C ALA A 265 43.45 -32.36 -6.02
N LEU A 266 42.57 -33.11 -6.72
CA LEU A 266 42.73 -34.52 -6.98
C LEU A 266 43.80 -34.77 -8.04
N ASP A 267 43.78 -34.00 -9.14
CA ASP A 267 44.74 -34.03 -10.24
C ASP A 267 46.17 -33.70 -9.77
N ASP A 268 46.30 -32.77 -8.83
CA ASP A 268 47.58 -32.42 -8.22
C ASP A 268 48.14 -33.52 -7.28
N GLY A 269 47.35 -34.55 -6.98
CA GLY A 269 47.69 -35.66 -6.08
C GLY A 269 47.68 -35.25 -4.60
N ARG A 270 46.96 -34.18 -4.26
CA ARG A 270 47.11 -33.49 -2.97
C ARG A 270 45.83 -33.35 -2.17
N LEU A 271 44.78 -34.13 -2.46
CA LEU A 271 43.50 -34.20 -1.72
C LEU A 271 43.65 -34.64 -0.22
N THR A 272 44.41 -33.88 0.55
CA THR A 272 44.67 -33.96 1.99
C THR A 272 43.60 -33.18 2.74
N ASP A 273 43.50 -33.33 4.06
CA ASP A 273 42.46 -32.62 4.82
C ASP A 273 42.63 -31.09 4.74
N ALA A 274 43.88 -30.61 4.68
CA ALA A 274 44.18 -29.19 4.54
C ALA A 274 43.73 -28.65 3.17
N GLU A 275 43.96 -29.40 2.09
CA GLU A 275 43.57 -28.98 0.75
C GLU A 275 42.07 -29.14 0.50
N MET A 276 41.43 -30.10 1.16
CA MET A 276 39.97 -30.21 1.13
C MET A 276 39.31 -29.00 1.78
N GLN A 277 39.85 -28.47 2.89
CA GLN A 277 39.37 -27.22 3.48
C GLN A 277 39.53 -26.02 2.53
N VAL A 278 40.63 -25.98 1.75
CA VAL A 278 40.88 -24.95 0.74
C VAL A 278 39.98 -25.10 -0.47
N ALA A 279 39.78 -26.32 -0.98
CA ALA A 279 38.93 -26.63 -2.13
C ALA A 279 37.46 -26.29 -1.85
N LEU A 280 36.98 -26.60 -0.64
CA LEU A 280 35.66 -26.20 -0.17
C LEU A 280 35.57 -24.69 0.11
N ALA A 281 36.70 -23.98 0.19
CA ALA A 281 36.80 -22.58 0.59
C ALA A 281 35.95 -22.27 1.83
N LEU A 282 36.09 -23.10 2.86
CA LEU A 282 35.43 -22.86 4.14
C LEU A 282 35.81 -21.47 4.66
N PRO A 283 34.86 -20.69 5.20
CA PRO A 283 35.17 -19.41 5.82
C PRO A 283 36.24 -19.64 6.88
N THR A 284 37.40 -19.04 6.66
CA THR A 284 38.48 -19.05 7.64
C THR A 284 38.11 -17.98 8.67
N PRO A 285 37.99 -18.28 9.97
CA PRO A 285 37.76 -17.25 10.97
C PRO A 285 38.96 -16.31 10.94
N ASP A 286 38.79 -15.14 10.33
CA ASP A 286 39.74 -14.06 10.51
C ASP A 286 39.61 -13.62 11.97
N GLY A 287 40.71 -13.58 12.71
CA GLY A 287 40.73 -13.31 14.15
C GLY A 287 40.16 -11.95 14.60
N MET A 288 39.43 -11.24 13.71
CA MET A 288 38.72 -9.98 13.94
C MET A 288 37.22 -10.04 13.61
N GLY A 289 36.60 -11.23 13.51
CA GLY A 289 35.14 -11.38 13.50
C GLY A 289 34.44 -10.84 12.24
N GLY A 290 35.13 -10.82 11.09
CA GLY A 290 34.60 -10.37 9.82
C GLY A 290 34.34 -11.55 8.88
N GLU A 291 33.09 -12.02 8.83
CA GLU A 291 32.68 -13.09 7.91
C GLU A 291 33.05 -12.75 6.45
N THR A 292 33.87 -13.59 5.81
CA THR A 292 34.28 -13.40 4.41
C THR A 292 33.11 -13.74 3.49
N THR A 293 32.56 -12.71 2.85
CA THR A 293 31.28 -12.73 2.12
C THR A 293 31.37 -13.34 0.71
N GLY A 294 32.21 -14.37 0.51
CA GLY A 294 32.47 -14.95 -0.81
C GLY A 294 32.81 -16.45 -0.85
N ALA A 295 32.76 -17.15 0.29
CA ALA A 295 32.92 -18.59 0.34
C ALA A 295 31.65 -19.29 -0.17
N PRO A 296 31.73 -20.20 -1.17
CA PRO A 296 30.56 -20.94 -1.65
C PRO A 296 30.05 -21.96 -0.62
N VAL A 297 30.91 -22.42 0.30
CA VAL A 297 30.57 -23.37 1.37
C VAL A 297 30.54 -22.63 2.70
N ASP A 298 29.39 -22.65 3.36
CA ASP A 298 29.19 -22.11 4.72
C ASP A 298 29.79 -23.04 5.77
N ARG A 299 29.51 -24.35 5.65
CA ARG A 299 29.94 -25.33 6.64
C ARG A 299 30.15 -26.73 6.06
N LEU A 300 31.19 -27.40 6.54
CA LEU A 300 31.42 -28.83 6.34
C LEU A 300 30.65 -29.65 7.39
N GLU A 301 29.90 -30.65 6.95
CA GLU A 301 29.04 -31.46 7.83
C GLU A 301 29.65 -32.83 8.11
N SER A 302 30.15 -33.49 7.07
CA SER A 302 30.89 -34.75 7.22
C SER A 302 31.94 -34.91 6.13
N VAL A 303 32.96 -35.70 6.48
CA VAL A 303 33.99 -36.18 5.56
C VAL A 303 34.21 -37.65 5.86
N GLU A 304 34.03 -38.50 4.87
CA GLU A 304 34.34 -39.92 4.93
C GLU A 304 35.43 -40.25 3.92
N ARG A 305 36.48 -40.93 4.36
CA ARG A 305 37.59 -41.35 3.49
C ARG A 305 37.66 -42.87 3.44
N SER A 306 37.80 -43.39 2.23
CA SER A 306 38.16 -44.77 1.95
C SER A 306 39.39 -44.81 1.03
N PRO A 307 40.03 -45.98 0.84
CA PRO A 307 41.17 -46.11 -0.07
C PRO A 307 40.85 -45.77 -1.53
N THR A 308 39.58 -45.71 -1.91
CA THR A 308 39.13 -45.50 -3.30
C THR A 308 38.23 -44.29 -3.49
N GLU A 309 37.75 -43.68 -2.41
CA GLU A 309 36.73 -42.63 -2.48
C GLU A 309 36.83 -41.70 -1.27
N VAL A 310 36.64 -40.40 -1.51
CA VAL A 310 36.44 -39.40 -0.46
C VAL A 310 35.06 -38.78 -0.64
N THR A 311 34.20 -38.94 0.35
CA THR A 311 32.85 -38.38 0.37
C THR A 311 32.81 -37.19 1.31
N VAL A 312 32.27 -36.08 0.84
CA VAL A 312 32.19 -34.82 1.57
C VAL A 312 30.75 -34.32 1.53
N VAL A 313 30.14 -34.11 2.70
CA VAL A 313 28.85 -33.42 2.79
C VAL A 313 29.08 -31.99 3.26
N ALA A 314 28.64 -31.04 2.44
CA ALA A 314 28.85 -29.63 2.68
C ALA A 314 27.58 -28.80 2.46
N ARG A 315 27.42 -27.75 3.28
CA ARG A 315 26.41 -26.71 3.09
C ARG A 315 26.93 -25.64 2.16
N VAL A 316 26.30 -25.52 1.00
CA VAL A 316 26.54 -24.44 0.06
C VAL A 316 25.50 -23.35 0.34
N GLN A 317 25.98 -22.12 0.56
CA GLN A 317 25.13 -20.99 0.95
C GLN A 317 25.24 -19.83 -0.05
N THR A 318 24.12 -19.15 -0.25
CA THR A 318 24.02 -17.87 -0.95
C THR A 318 23.31 -16.85 -0.05
N VAL A 319 23.19 -15.60 -0.50
CA VAL A 319 22.44 -14.57 0.22
C VAL A 319 20.95 -14.93 0.26
N GLY A 320 20.54 -15.68 1.29
CA GLY A 320 19.15 -16.03 1.56
C GLY A 320 18.73 -17.46 1.22
N ALA A 321 19.66 -18.36 0.84
CA ALA A 321 19.36 -19.78 0.66
C ALA A 321 20.56 -20.67 1.03
N MET A 322 20.30 -21.89 1.47
CA MET A 322 21.31 -22.86 1.92
C MET A 322 20.87 -24.26 1.52
N TRP A 323 21.71 -24.98 0.77
CA TRP A 323 21.48 -26.36 0.34
C TRP A 323 22.63 -27.29 0.73
N CYS A 324 22.31 -28.57 0.81
CA CYS A 324 23.24 -29.63 1.18
C CYS A 324 23.64 -30.40 -0.07
N TYR A 325 24.95 -30.55 -0.26
CA TYR A 325 25.52 -31.32 -1.35
C TYR A 325 26.47 -32.37 -0.81
N GLU A 326 26.43 -33.55 -1.42
CA GLU A 326 27.42 -34.60 -1.27
C GLU A 326 28.36 -34.56 -2.47
N PHE A 327 29.66 -34.45 -2.22
CA PHE A 327 30.72 -34.51 -3.22
C PHE A 327 31.48 -35.82 -3.03
N ARG A 328 31.66 -36.61 -4.10
CA ARG A 328 32.41 -37.86 -4.07
C ARG A 328 33.58 -37.76 -5.02
N ALA A 329 34.78 -37.75 -4.48
CA ALA A 329 36.01 -37.84 -5.23
C ALA A 329 36.43 -39.31 -5.38
N HIS A 330 36.40 -39.84 -6.59
CA HIS A 330 36.83 -41.19 -6.92
C HIS A 330 38.32 -41.19 -7.24
N LEU A 331 39.13 -41.63 -6.28
CA LEU A 331 40.60 -41.58 -6.37
C LEU A 331 41.18 -42.37 -7.57
N PRO A 332 40.67 -43.57 -7.94
CA PRO A 332 41.22 -44.34 -9.06
C PRO A 332 40.91 -43.76 -10.44
N THR A 333 39.86 -42.95 -10.57
CA THR A 333 39.38 -42.43 -11.86
C THR A 333 39.55 -40.93 -11.99
N GLU A 334 40.14 -40.27 -10.99
CA GLU A 334 40.37 -38.82 -10.97
C GLU A 334 39.10 -38.03 -11.33
N ALA A 335 37.96 -38.45 -10.77
CA ALA A 335 36.66 -37.86 -11.07
C ALA A 335 35.95 -37.46 -9.79
N VAL A 336 35.33 -36.27 -9.79
CA VAL A 336 34.45 -35.83 -8.72
C VAL A 336 33.01 -35.90 -9.23
N THR A 337 32.10 -36.37 -8.38
CA THR A 337 30.67 -36.29 -8.64
C THR A 337 29.98 -35.52 -7.53
N ARG A 338 28.89 -34.84 -7.88
CA ARG A 338 28.09 -34.04 -6.95
C ARG A 338 26.64 -34.52 -6.94
N HIS A 339 26.08 -34.66 -5.74
CA HIS A 339 24.68 -35.00 -5.53
C HIS A 339 24.00 -34.00 -4.58
N TYR A 340 22.81 -33.55 -4.92
CA TYR A 340 21.98 -32.71 -4.05
C TYR A 340 21.21 -33.56 -3.05
N LEU A 341 21.23 -33.19 -1.77
CA LEU A 341 20.56 -33.91 -0.70
C LEU A 341 19.22 -33.23 -0.32
N GLU A 342 18.10 -33.82 -0.72
CA GLU A 342 16.75 -33.29 -0.45
C GLU A 342 16.39 -33.28 1.04
N ASN A 343 16.93 -34.22 1.83
CA ASN A 343 16.61 -34.40 3.25
C ASN A 343 17.52 -33.59 4.20
N GLY A 344 18.33 -32.67 3.66
CA GLY A 344 19.32 -31.91 4.43
C GLY A 344 20.67 -32.62 4.52
N CYS A 345 21.54 -32.12 5.38
CA CYS A 345 22.96 -32.51 5.42
C CYS A 345 23.26 -33.73 6.29
N SER A 346 22.23 -34.46 6.71
CA SER A 346 22.39 -35.74 7.39
C SER A 346 22.49 -36.85 6.36
N LEU A 347 23.60 -37.60 6.40
CA LEU A 347 23.76 -38.87 5.67
C LEU A 347 22.75 -39.92 6.13
#